data_AF-A0A0D3G6Y3-F1
#
_entry.id   AF-A0A0D3G6Y3-F1
#
_cell.length_a   1.000
_cell.length_b   1.000
_cell.length_c   1.000
_cell.angle_alpha   90.00
_cell.angle_beta   90.00
_cell.angle_gamma   90.00
#
_symmetry.space_group_name_H-M   'P 1'
#
loop_
_entity.id
_entity.type
_entity.pdbx_description
1 polymer ?
#
loop_
_entity_poly.entity_id
_entity_poly.type
_entity_poly.pdbx_seq_one_letter_code
_entity_poly.pdbx_strand_id
1 'polypeptide(L)'
;MASQGVASMFALALLLGAFASIPQKAEAIGVCYGMSANNLPPASSVVGMYRSNGITSMRLYAPDQAALQSVGGTGISVVVGAPNDVLSNLAASPAAAASWVRNNIQAYPSVSFRYVAVGNEFTGESQAFMAPVLSFLARTGAPLLANIYPYFSYTYSQGSVDVSYALFTAAGTVVQDGAYGYQNLFDTTVDAFYAAMAKHGGSGVSLVVSETGWPSAGGMSASPANARIYNQNLINHVGRGTPRHPGAIETYVFSMFNENQKDAGVEQNWGLFYPNMQHVYPISF
;
A
#
# COMPACT_ATOMS: atom_id res chain seq x y z
N MET A 1 -24.99 -55.88 -41.94
CA MET A 1 -26.10 -55.15 -41.29
C MET A 1 -25.76 -55.00 -39.81
N ALA A 2 -25.92 -53.79 -39.28
CA ALA A 2 -25.99 -53.37 -37.85
C ALA A 2 -24.90 -53.89 -36.89
N SER A 3 -23.89 -53.07 -36.53
CA SER A 3 -23.90 -52.12 -35.39
C SER A 3 -24.22 -52.76 -34.02
N GLN A 4 -23.28 -52.68 -33.08
CA GLN A 4 -23.31 -51.74 -31.94
C GLN A 4 -22.14 -52.06 -30.99
N GLY A 5 -21.44 -51.00 -30.57
CA GLY A 5 -20.45 -51.06 -29.52
C GLY A 5 -21.07 -50.90 -28.15
N VAL A 6 -20.39 -51.39 -27.11
CA VAL A 6 -20.60 -50.94 -25.74
C VAL A 6 -19.23 -50.81 -25.07
N ALA A 7 -19.00 -49.62 -24.54
CA ALA A 7 -17.78 -49.15 -23.92
C ALA A 7 -17.53 -49.81 -22.55
N SER A 8 -16.25 -50.02 -22.26
CA SER A 8 -15.72 -50.51 -20.97
C SER A 8 -15.76 -49.38 -19.93
N MET A 9 -16.58 -49.52 -18.89
CA MET A 9 -16.54 -48.64 -17.70
C MET A 9 -15.50 -49.16 -16.71
N PHE A 10 -14.30 -48.58 -16.72
CA PHE A 10 -13.40 -48.62 -15.57
C PHE A 10 -13.81 -47.51 -14.60
N ALA A 11 -14.31 -47.92 -13.43
CA ALA A 11 -14.55 -47.03 -12.30
C ALA A 11 -13.20 -46.63 -11.68
N LEU A 12 -12.76 -45.39 -11.92
CA LEU A 12 -11.64 -44.78 -11.20
C LEU A 12 -12.21 -43.96 -10.04
N ALA A 13 -11.99 -44.45 -8.82
CA ALA A 13 -12.37 -43.77 -7.59
C ALA A 13 -11.57 -42.46 -7.46
N LEU A 14 -12.27 -41.32 -7.59
CA LEU A 14 -11.73 -39.99 -7.26
C LEU A 14 -11.68 -39.85 -5.74
N LEU A 15 -10.48 -39.94 -5.15
CA LEU A 15 -10.23 -39.42 -3.81
C LEU A 15 -10.29 -37.89 -3.87
N LEU A 16 -11.42 -37.31 -3.45
CA LEU A 16 -11.50 -35.90 -3.08
C LEU A 16 -10.65 -35.69 -1.82
N GLY A 17 -9.38 -35.35 -2.01
CA GLY A 17 -8.61 -34.64 -1.01
C GLY A 17 -9.23 -33.26 -0.83
N ALA A 18 -9.96 -33.08 0.26
CA ALA A 18 -10.34 -31.76 0.73
C ALA A 18 -9.05 -31.01 1.11
N PHE A 19 -8.49 -30.26 0.16
CA PHE A 19 -7.62 -29.15 0.51
C PHE A 19 -8.52 -28.16 1.25
N ALA A 20 -8.50 -28.23 2.58
CA ALA A 20 -8.85 -27.07 3.37
C ALA A 20 -7.92 -25.96 2.90
N SER A 21 -8.44 -25.05 2.09
CA SER A 21 -7.80 -23.78 1.78
C SER A 21 -7.60 -23.10 3.12
N ILE A 22 -6.38 -23.20 3.65
CA ILE A 22 -5.92 -22.26 4.66
C ILE A 22 -6.11 -20.90 4.01
N PRO A 23 -6.94 -20.00 4.54
CA PRO A 23 -7.01 -18.66 4.01
C PRO A 23 -5.59 -18.10 4.13
N GLN A 24 -4.93 -17.94 2.99
CA GLN A 24 -3.66 -17.26 2.88
C GLN A 24 -3.95 -15.83 3.33
N LYS A 25 -3.70 -15.54 4.61
CA LYS A 25 -3.85 -14.22 5.20
C LYS A 25 -2.99 -13.31 4.32
N ALA A 26 -3.65 -12.48 3.52
CA ALA A 26 -3.08 -11.92 2.32
C ALA A 26 -1.80 -11.13 2.61
N GLU A 27 -0.86 -11.22 1.67
CA GLU A 27 0.33 -10.39 1.47
C GLU A 27 0.02 -8.89 1.29
N ALA A 28 -1.14 -8.42 1.79
CA ALA A 28 -1.81 -7.19 1.41
C ALA A 28 -1.46 -5.98 2.29
N ILE A 29 -0.76 -6.16 3.42
CA ILE A 29 -0.35 -5.05 4.29
C ILE A 29 1.18 -4.95 4.36
N GLY A 30 1.69 -3.80 3.94
CA GLY A 30 3.04 -3.33 4.22
C GLY A 30 3.04 -2.14 5.16
N VAL A 31 4.25 -1.69 5.53
CA VAL A 31 4.45 -0.46 6.31
C VAL A 31 5.49 0.41 5.62
N CYS A 32 5.29 1.72 5.67
CA CYS A 32 6.25 2.71 5.17
C CYS A 32 7.35 2.91 6.20
N TYR A 33 8.62 2.77 5.79
CA TYR A 33 9.77 3.10 6.62
C TYR A 33 10.25 4.52 6.29
N GLY A 34 9.58 5.51 6.89
CA GLY A 34 10.01 6.91 6.90
C GLY A 34 11.26 7.11 7.76
N MET A 35 12.14 8.01 7.31
CA MET A 35 13.45 8.26 7.92
C MET A 35 13.70 9.76 8.17
N SER A 36 12.66 10.61 8.16
CA SER A 36 12.75 12.03 8.49
C SER A 36 12.82 12.25 10.00
N ALA A 37 13.84 11.67 10.64
CA ALA A 37 14.07 11.75 12.08
C ALA A 37 15.54 11.51 12.46
N ASN A 38 15.95 12.05 13.61
CA ASN A 38 17.32 11.95 14.11
C ASN A 38 17.50 11.00 15.30
N ASN A 39 16.46 10.24 15.65
CA ASN A 39 16.42 9.39 16.85
C ASN A 39 15.87 7.98 16.58
N LEU A 40 15.81 7.55 15.32
CA LEU A 40 15.29 6.23 14.95
C LEU A 40 16.28 5.11 15.32
N PRO A 41 15.78 3.87 15.55
CA PRO A 41 16.63 2.70 15.70
C PRO A 41 17.47 2.45 14.42
N PRO A 42 18.60 1.72 14.54
CA PRO A 42 19.35 1.25 13.38
C PRO A 42 18.48 0.38 12.45
N ALA A 43 18.75 0.43 11.15
CA ALA A 43 17.96 -0.27 10.14
C ALA A 43 17.82 -1.79 10.39
N SER A 44 18.85 -2.44 10.93
CA SER A 44 18.81 -3.86 11.30
C SER A 44 17.79 -4.15 12.40
N SER A 45 17.69 -3.27 13.42
CA SER A 45 16.68 -3.36 14.46
C SER A 45 15.27 -3.15 13.88
N VAL A 46 15.12 -2.19 12.97
CA VAL A 46 13.82 -1.94 12.30
C VAL A 46 13.39 -3.15 11.48
N VAL A 47 14.28 -3.75 10.70
CA VAL A 47 14.00 -5.00 9.97
C VAL A 47 13.63 -6.14 10.94
N GLY A 48 14.28 -6.22 12.09
CA GLY A 48 13.90 -7.13 13.17
C GLY A 48 12.46 -6.90 13.66
N MET A 49 12.04 -5.64 13.79
CA MET A 49 10.66 -5.28 14.15
C MET A 49 9.66 -5.65 13.06
N TYR A 50 9.97 -5.47 11.77
CA TYR A 50 9.09 -5.92 10.68
C TYR A 50 8.82 -7.43 10.80
N ARG A 51 9.88 -8.23 11.00
CA ARG A 51 9.77 -9.68 11.14
C ARG A 51 8.99 -10.11 12.38
N SER A 52 9.27 -9.50 13.55
CA SER A 52 8.61 -9.88 14.80
C SER A 52 7.14 -9.49 14.85
N ASN A 53 6.73 -8.47 14.09
CA ASN A 53 5.34 -8.03 13.97
C ASN A 53 4.59 -8.66 12.78
N GLY A 54 5.24 -9.54 11.98
CA GLY A 54 4.60 -10.17 10.83
C GLY A 54 4.35 -9.23 9.65
N ILE A 55 5.07 -8.11 9.55
CA ILE A 55 4.97 -7.17 8.44
C ILE A 55 5.79 -7.69 7.27
N THR A 56 5.14 -8.02 6.15
CA THR A 56 5.78 -8.71 5.01
C THR A 56 6.25 -7.78 3.90
N SER A 57 5.87 -6.50 3.93
CA SER A 57 6.19 -5.53 2.89
C SER A 57 6.66 -4.19 3.47
N MET A 58 7.71 -3.61 2.88
CA MET A 58 8.32 -2.35 3.29
C MET A 58 8.32 -1.37 2.12
N ARG A 59 7.94 -0.11 2.38
CA ARG A 59 8.16 1.00 1.44
C ARG A 59 9.28 1.90 1.93
N LEU A 60 10.31 2.07 1.10
CA LEU A 60 11.41 3.02 1.27
C LEU A 60 11.23 4.17 0.26
N TYR A 61 11.43 5.40 0.71
CA TYR A 61 11.29 6.60 -0.13
C TYR A 61 12.54 6.93 -0.97
N ALA A 62 13.67 6.33 -0.61
CA ALA A 62 14.96 6.43 -1.28
C ALA A 62 15.70 5.10 -1.11
N PRO A 63 16.74 4.80 -1.93
CA PRO A 63 17.55 3.59 -1.80
C PRO A 63 18.55 3.71 -0.63
N ASP A 64 18.03 3.74 0.61
CA ASP A 64 18.86 3.78 1.81
C ASP A 64 19.72 2.51 1.93
N GLN A 65 21.03 2.67 1.95
CA GLN A 65 21.96 1.55 1.88
C GLN A 65 21.88 0.66 3.12
N ALA A 66 21.71 1.26 4.31
CA ALA A 66 21.66 0.50 5.56
C ALA A 66 20.39 -0.36 5.62
N ALA A 67 19.24 0.17 5.19
CA ALA A 67 18.00 -0.57 5.07
C ALA A 67 18.06 -1.67 4.01
N LEU A 68 18.58 -1.38 2.82
CA LEU A 68 18.71 -2.37 1.74
C LEU A 68 19.66 -3.52 2.13
N GLN A 69 20.78 -3.22 2.79
CA GLN A 69 21.67 -4.26 3.34
C GLN A 69 20.99 -5.09 4.43
N SER A 70 20.24 -4.44 5.32
CA SER A 70 19.60 -5.10 6.47
C SER A 70 18.42 -5.99 6.05
N VAL A 71 17.66 -5.59 5.03
CA VAL A 71 16.44 -6.32 4.58
C VAL A 71 16.77 -7.46 3.62
N GLY A 72 17.97 -7.46 3.01
CA GLY A 72 18.42 -8.53 2.11
C GLY A 72 18.36 -9.91 2.77
N GLY A 73 17.76 -10.88 2.07
CA GLY A 73 17.63 -12.26 2.52
C GLY A 73 16.55 -12.51 3.58
N THR A 74 15.76 -11.49 3.95
CA THR A 74 14.70 -11.65 4.96
C THR A 74 13.36 -12.14 4.39
N GLY A 75 13.16 -12.00 3.08
CA GLY A 75 11.89 -12.28 2.40
C GLY A 75 10.86 -11.14 2.49
N ILE A 76 11.17 -10.03 3.17
CA ILE A 76 10.32 -8.83 3.17
C ILE A 76 10.36 -8.21 1.76
N SER A 77 9.18 -8.02 1.16
CA SER A 77 9.03 -7.37 -0.14
C SER A 77 9.32 -5.87 -0.03
N VAL A 78 10.11 -5.31 -0.94
CA VAL A 78 10.53 -3.90 -0.88
C VAL A 78 10.01 -3.10 -2.07
N VAL A 79 9.29 -2.03 -1.76
CA VAL A 79 9.08 -0.90 -2.69
C VAL A 79 10.17 0.12 -2.43
N VAL A 80 10.98 0.42 -3.45
CA VAL A 80 12.06 1.40 -3.33
C VAL A 80 11.76 2.62 -4.20
N GLY A 81 11.84 3.81 -3.59
CA GLY A 81 11.63 5.08 -4.28
C GLY A 81 12.87 5.52 -5.06
N ALA A 82 12.66 6.06 -6.26
CA ALA A 82 13.58 7.02 -6.88
C ALA A 82 13.08 8.43 -6.51
N PRO A 83 13.79 9.18 -5.65
CA PRO A 83 13.30 10.45 -5.14
C PRO A 83 13.11 11.53 -6.24
N ASN A 84 12.31 12.56 -5.95
CA ASN A 84 11.95 13.59 -6.94
C ASN A 84 13.15 14.36 -7.50
N ASP A 85 14.18 14.58 -6.69
CA ASP A 85 15.39 15.34 -7.05
C ASP A 85 16.26 14.63 -8.10
N VAL A 86 16.16 13.30 -8.24
CA VAL A 86 16.91 12.54 -9.25
C VAL A 86 16.15 12.38 -10.58
N LEU A 87 14.86 12.73 -10.64
CA LEU A 87 14.01 12.44 -11.80
C LEU A 87 14.49 13.09 -13.09
N SER A 88 14.95 14.34 -13.02
CA SER A 88 15.45 15.07 -14.20
C SER A 88 16.66 14.37 -14.82
N ASN A 89 17.58 13.87 -13.99
CA ASN A 89 18.74 13.12 -14.44
C ASN A 89 18.37 11.75 -15.03
N LEU A 90 17.42 11.04 -14.40
CA LEU A 90 16.93 9.75 -14.90
C LEU A 90 16.23 9.90 -16.25
N ALA A 91 15.44 10.96 -16.43
CA ALA A 91 14.73 11.25 -17.67
C ALA A 91 15.67 11.68 -18.80
N ALA A 92 16.76 12.38 -18.47
CA ALA A 92 17.69 12.93 -19.45
C ALA A 92 18.60 11.89 -20.12
N SER A 93 18.84 10.74 -19.48
CA SER A 93 19.83 9.77 -19.98
C SER A 93 19.50 8.32 -19.63
N PRO A 94 19.37 7.43 -20.64
CA PRO A 94 19.29 5.99 -20.39
C PRO A 94 20.47 5.43 -19.60
N ALA A 95 21.67 6.00 -19.76
CA ALA A 95 22.86 5.59 -19.01
C ALA A 95 22.78 5.99 -17.53
N ALA A 96 22.16 7.14 -17.22
CA ALA A 96 21.88 7.54 -15.84
C ALA A 96 20.88 6.58 -15.19
N ALA A 97 19.79 6.24 -15.88
CA ALA A 97 18.81 5.25 -15.41
C ALA A 97 19.44 3.86 -15.19
N ALA A 98 20.23 3.38 -16.16
CA ALA A 98 20.94 2.10 -16.03
C ALA A 98 21.93 2.09 -14.84
N SER A 99 22.61 3.21 -14.59
CA SER A 99 23.52 3.34 -13.45
C SER A 99 22.78 3.39 -12.12
N TRP A 100 21.63 4.07 -12.06
CA TRP A 100 20.78 4.07 -10.88
C TRP A 100 20.29 2.66 -10.55
N VAL A 101 19.82 1.90 -11.55
CA VAL A 101 19.40 0.50 -11.36
C VAL A 101 20.57 -0.38 -10.91
N ARG A 102 21.74 -0.24 -11.53
CA ARG A 102 22.93 -1.01 -11.12
C ARG A 102 23.29 -0.78 -9.65
N ASN A 103 23.30 0.48 -9.23
CA ASN A 103 23.78 0.87 -7.91
C ASN A 103 22.75 0.63 -6.80
N ASN A 104 21.46 0.70 -7.12
CA ASN A 104 20.39 0.68 -6.10
C ASN A 104 19.56 -0.60 -6.11
N ILE A 105 19.60 -1.38 -7.19
CA ILE A 105 18.86 -2.65 -7.34
C ILE A 105 19.84 -3.81 -7.48
N GLN A 106 20.69 -3.81 -8.52
CA GLN A 106 21.57 -4.95 -8.82
C GLN A 106 22.67 -5.15 -7.75
N ALA A 107 23.07 -4.08 -7.06
CA ALA A 107 24.00 -4.15 -5.94
C ALA A 107 23.44 -4.90 -4.72
N TYR A 108 22.13 -5.14 -4.66
CA TYR A 108 21.44 -5.79 -3.54
C TYR A 108 20.67 -7.04 -4.00
N PRO A 109 21.35 -8.08 -4.52
CA PRO A 109 20.71 -9.24 -5.14
C PRO A 109 19.89 -10.10 -4.17
N SER A 110 20.11 -9.95 -2.86
CA SER A 110 19.35 -10.66 -1.82
C SER A 110 18.06 -9.93 -1.41
N VAL A 111 17.82 -8.70 -1.87
CA VAL A 111 16.61 -7.95 -1.55
C VAL A 111 15.46 -8.37 -2.47
N SER A 112 14.30 -8.65 -1.88
CA SER A 112 13.07 -8.97 -2.60
C SER A 112 12.38 -7.70 -3.10
N PHE A 113 12.96 -7.04 -4.11
CA PHE A 113 12.33 -5.87 -4.72
C PHE A 113 11.01 -6.24 -5.40
N ARG A 114 9.96 -5.47 -5.08
CA ARG A 114 8.61 -5.61 -5.64
C ARG A 114 8.31 -4.52 -6.66
N TYR A 115 8.51 -3.26 -6.29
CA TYR A 115 8.33 -2.11 -7.19
C TYR A 115 9.47 -1.09 -7.06
N VAL A 116 9.73 -0.36 -8.14
CA VAL A 116 10.48 0.91 -8.12
C VAL A 116 9.46 2.04 -8.29
N ALA A 117 9.26 2.83 -7.24
CA ALA A 117 8.37 3.99 -7.27
C ALA A 117 9.15 5.21 -7.79
N VAL A 118 8.94 5.59 -9.05
CA VAL A 118 9.65 6.71 -9.68
C VAL A 118 8.92 8.02 -9.36
N GLY A 119 9.41 8.75 -8.36
CA GLY A 119 8.79 9.96 -7.82
C GLY A 119 7.77 9.69 -6.71
N ASN A 120 7.45 10.74 -5.94
CA ASN A 120 6.41 10.75 -4.91
C ASN A 120 5.66 12.09 -4.94
N GLU A 121 4.33 12.04 -4.93
CA GLU A 121 3.42 13.19 -4.90
C GLU A 121 3.72 14.27 -5.96
N PHE A 122 3.25 13.98 -7.16
CA PHE A 122 3.38 14.89 -8.29
C PHE A 122 2.48 16.13 -8.15
N THR A 123 2.98 17.29 -8.60
CA THR A 123 2.23 18.56 -8.58
C THR A 123 1.11 18.58 -9.62
N GLY A 124 0.24 19.60 -9.57
CA GLY A 124 -0.85 19.78 -10.54
C GLY A 124 -0.39 19.82 -12.01
N GLU A 125 0.86 20.21 -12.27
CA GLU A 125 1.47 20.17 -13.61
C GLU A 125 1.51 18.74 -14.19
N SER A 126 1.49 17.72 -13.34
CA SER A 126 1.54 16.32 -13.75
C SER A 126 0.21 15.79 -14.28
N GLN A 127 -0.90 16.54 -14.13
CA GLN A 127 -2.20 16.16 -14.68
C GLN A 127 -2.14 15.90 -16.19
N ALA A 128 -1.39 16.72 -16.94
CA ALA A 128 -1.21 16.55 -18.38
C ALA A 128 -0.50 15.24 -18.76
N PHE A 129 0.23 14.64 -17.80
CA PHE A 129 1.03 13.45 -18.00
C PHE A 129 0.35 12.17 -17.47
N MET A 130 -0.76 12.28 -16.74
CA MET A 130 -1.43 11.11 -16.17
C MET A 130 -1.94 10.13 -17.24
N ALA A 131 -2.48 10.61 -18.36
CA ALA A 131 -2.92 9.73 -19.44
C ALA A 131 -1.74 8.95 -20.09
N PRO A 132 -0.61 9.60 -20.47
CA PRO A 132 0.61 8.90 -20.85
C PRO A 132 1.13 7.91 -19.80
N VAL A 133 1.12 8.27 -18.52
CA VAL A 133 1.53 7.39 -17.41
C VAL A 133 0.65 6.15 -17.34
N LEU A 134 -0.68 6.31 -17.34
CA LEU A 134 -1.62 5.17 -17.31
C LEU A 134 -1.45 4.27 -18.54
N SER A 135 -1.21 4.85 -19.71
CA SER A 135 -0.94 4.08 -20.93
C SER A 135 0.38 3.30 -20.84
N PHE A 136 1.38 3.83 -20.15
CA PHE A 136 2.62 3.10 -19.87
C PHE A 136 2.36 1.94 -18.89
N LEU A 137 1.70 2.21 -17.77
CA LEU A 137 1.36 1.21 -16.75
C LEU A 137 0.53 0.05 -17.32
N ALA A 138 -0.48 0.36 -18.13
CA ALA A 138 -1.32 -0.66 -18.77
C ALA A 138 -0.52 -1.56 -19.73
N ARG A 139 0.45 -1.00 -20.46
CA ARG A 139 1.30 -1.76 -21.40
C ARG A 139 2.34 -2.63 -20.70
N THR A 140 2.82 -2.22 -19.52
CA THR A 140 3.84 -2.95 -18.76
C THR A 140 3.25 -3.88 -17.70
N GLY A 141 1.95 -3.79 -17.43
CA GLY A 141 1.29 -4.53 -16.36
C GLY A 141 1.64 -4.01 -14.96
N ALA A 142 2.17 -2.80 -14.85
CA ALA A 142 2.54 -2.19 -13.59
C ALA A 142 1.32 -1.49 -12.93
N PRO A 143 1.25 -1.44 -11.59
CA PRO A 143 0.19 -0.73 -10.88
C PRO A 143 0.43 0.78 -10.85
N LEU A 144 -0.63 1.54 -10.58
CA LEU A 144 -0.52 2.91 -10.07
C LEU A 144 -0.40 2.85 -8.53
N LEU A 145 0.56 3.60 -7.97
CA LEU A 145 0.70 3.78 -6.53
C LEU A 145 0.00 5.08 -6.12
N ALA A 146 -0.91 5.01 -5.14
CA ALA A 146 -1.65 6.16 -4.64
C ALA A 146 -1.54 6.30 -3.11
N ASN A 147 -1.23 7.51 -2.66
CA ASN A 147 -1.31 7.90 -1.25
C ASN A 147 -2.77 8.29 -0.94
N ILE A 148 -3.45 7.53 -0.07
CA ILE A 148 -4.87 7.69 0.23
C ILE A 148 -5.07 7.95 1.72
N TYR A 149 -5.55 9.14 2.07
CA TYR A 149 -5.71 9.55 3.47
C TYR A 149 -7.13 10.07 3.76
N PRO A 150 -8.05 9.19 4.19
CA PRO A 150 -9.37 9.60 4.71
C PRO A 150 -9.27 10.65 5.81
N TYR A 151 -8.20 10.66 6.61
CA TYR A 151 -7.93 11.69 7.62
C TYR A 151 -7.94 13.12 7.04
N PHE A 152 -7.23 13.36 5.93
CA PHE A 152 -7.17 14.69 5.32
C PHE A 152 -8.49 15.07 4.67
N SER A 153 -9.14 14.12 3.98
CA SER A 153 -10.49 14.35 3.43
C SER A 153 -11.50 14.70 4.53
N TYR A 154 -11.41 14.06 5.70
CA TYR A 154 -12.22 14.38 6.87
C TYR A 154 -11.92 15.80 7.41
N THR A 155 -10.66 16.11 7.72
CA THR A 155 -10.30 17.39 8.34
C THR A 155 -10.52 18.59 7.41
N TYR A 156 -10.38 18.42 6.10
CA TYR A 156 -10.65 19.48 5.11
C TYR A 156 -12.12 19.61 4.70
N SER A 157 -12.98 18.66 5.07
CA SER A 157 -14.41 18.69 4.72
C SER A 157 -15.24 19.77 5.41
N GLN A 158 -14.65 20.47 6.40
CA GLN A 158 -15.34 21.45 7.24
C GLN A 158 -16.62 20.90 7.89
N GLY A 159 -16.61 19.61 8.26
CA GLY A 159 -17.73 18.92 8.90
C GLY A 159 -18.68 18.20 7.94
N SER A 160 -18.43 18.26 6.62
CA SER A 160 -19.26 17.56 5.62
C SER A 160 -19.03 16.05 5.61
N VAL A 161 -17.89 15.58 6.11
CA VAL A 161 -17.56 14.16 6.27
C VAL A 161 -17.65 13.81 7.74
N ASP A 162 -18.52 12.85 8.09
CA ASP A 162 -18.58 12.30 9.44
C ASP A 162 -17.33 11.47 9.74
N VAL A 163 -16.80 11.58 10.96
CA VAL A 163 -15.58 10.88 11.36
C VAL A 163 -15.73 9.36 11.29
N SER A 164 -16.93 8.83 11.53
CA SER A 164 -17.19 7.39 11.45
C SER A 164 -17.04 6.85 10.03
N TYR A 165 -17.32 7.67 9.01
CA TYR A 165 -17.11 7.33 7.61
C TYR A 165 -15.62 7.22 7.28
N ALA A 166 -14.79 8.10 7.86
CA ALA A 166 -13.34 8.07 7.66
C ALA A 166 -12.64 6.98 8.50
N LEU A 167 -13.22 6.58 9.63
CA LEU A 167 -12.66 5.60 10.57
C LEU A 167 -13.15 4.14 10.37
N PHE A 168 -13.88 3.84 9.29
CA PHE A 168 -14.51 2.53 9.05
C PHE A 168 -15.52 2.11 10.13
N THR A 169 -16.19 3.05 10.78
CA THR A 169 -17.13 2.78 11.89
C THR A 169 -18.56 3.25 11.62
N ALA A 170 -18.86 3.75 10.41
CA ALA A 170 -20.22 4.08 10.03
C ALA A 170 -21.14 2.85 10.10
N ALA A 171 -22.35 3.01 10.62
CA ALA A 171 -23.26 1.89 10.88
C ALA A 171 -23.84 1.23 9.61
N GLY A 172 -23.79 1.91 8.47
CA GLY A 172 -24.30 1.42 7.19
C GLY A 172 -23.82 2.27 6.03
N THR A 173 -24.46 2.13 4.87
CA THR A 173 -24.14 2.92 3.68
C THR A 173 -24.24 4.41 3.96
N VAL A 174 -23.15 5.14 3.70
CA VAL A 174 -23.07 6.60 3.78
C VAL A 174 -23.25 7.23 2.40
N VAL A 175 -22.66 6.63 1.37
CA VAL A 175 -22.80 7.08 -0.02
C VAL A 175 -23.38 5.95 -0.86
N GLN A 176 -24.51 6.21 -1.53
CA GLN A 176 -25.10 5.31 -2.51
C GLN A 176 -24.78 5.81 -3.92
N ASP A 177 -24.09 5.01 -4.72
CA ASP A 177 -23.72 5.32 -6.10
C ASP A 177 -24.22 4.20 -7.04
N GLY A 178 -25.43 4.39 -7.56
CA GLY A 178 -26.14 3.38 -8.35
C GLY A 178 -26.44 2.15 -7.49
N ALA A 179 -25.94 0.99 -7.93
CA ALA A 179 -26.06 -0.28 -7.19
C ALA A 179 -25.01 -0.44 -6.07
N TYR A 180 -24.04 0.47 -5.95
CA TYR A 180 -22.89 0.33 -5.05
C TYR A 180 -23.07 1.23 -3.82
N GLY A 181 -23.04 0.61 -2.64
CA GLY A 181 -23.07 1.32 -1.35
C GLY A 181 -21.68 1.41 -0.74
N TYR A 182 -21.29 2.60 -0.29
CA TYR A 182 -20.03 2.85 0.39
C TYR A 182 -20.27 3.15 1.87
N GLN A 183 -19.64 2.36 2.74
CA GLN A 183 -19.69 2.50 4.20
C GLN A 183 -18.45 3.18 4.77
N ASN A 184 -17.38 3.32 3.99
CA ASN A 184 -16.16 3.99 4.42
C ASN A 184 -15.55 4.84 3.29
N LEU A 185 -14.84 5.89 3.69
CA LEU A 185 -14.24 6.86 2.77
C LEU A 185 -13.03 6.31 2.02
N PHE A 186 -12.36 5.30 2.56
CA PHE A 186 -11.26 4.61 1.90
C PHE A 186 -11.73 3.97 0.58
N ASP A 187 -12.80 3.17 0.64
CA ASP A 187 -13.38 2.50 -0.54
C ASP A 187 -13.86 3.51 -1.58
N THR A 188 -14.51 4.59 -1.14
CA THR A 188 -14.93 5.67 -2.05
C THR A 188 -13.75 6.29 -2.77
N THR A 189 -12.65 6.53 -2.06
CA THR A 189 -11.47 7.15 -2.66
C THR A 189 -10.77 6.20 -3.62
N VAL A 190 -10.63 4.92 -3.26
CA VAL A 190 -10.06 3.88 -4.13
C VAL A 190 -10.88 3.71 -5.41
N ASP A 191 -12.21 3.60 -5.31
CA ASP A 191 -13.07 3.47 -6.49
C ASP A 191 -13.14 4.75 -7.31
N ALA A 192 -12.98 5.92 -6.71
CA ALA A 192 -12.83 7.18 -7.44
C ALA A 192 -11.52 7.19 -8.26
N PHE A 193 -10.42 6.65 -7.73
CA PHE A 193 -9.18 6.45 -8.51
C PHE A 193 -9.41 5.53 -9.70
N TYR A 194 -10.01 4.35 -9.50
CA TYR A 194 -10.32 3.44 -10.61
C TYR A 194 -11.22 4.08 -11.67
N ALA A 195 -12.27 4.79 -11.24
CA ALA A 195 -13.16 5.51 -12.16
C ALA A 195 -12.42 6.61 -12.95
N ALA A 196 -11.48 7.33 -12.32
CA ALA A 196 -10.65 8.32 -12.99
C ALA A 196 -9.67 7.67 -13.97
N MET A 197 -8.99 6.59 -13.57
CA MET A 197 -8.06 5.85 -14.43
C MET A 197 -8.77 5.32 -15.69
N ALA A 198 -9.98 4.76 -15.54
CA ALA A 198 -10.77 4.26 -16.65
C ALA A 198 -11.06 5.33 -17.71
N LYS A 199 -11.32 6.59 -17.30
CA LYS A 199 -11.55 7.72 -18.22
C LYS A 199 -10.32 8.08 -19.06
N HIS A 200 -9.14 7.66 -18.62
CA HIS A 200 -7.87 7.92 -19.30
C HIS A 200 -7.22 6.64 -19.86
N GLY A 201 -8.02 5.62 -20.16
CA GLY A 201 -7.55 4.37 -20.78
C GLY A 201 -6.83 3.41 -19.82
N GLY A 202 -6.87 3.68 -18.51
CA GLY A 202 -6.25 2.88 -17.46
C GLY A 202 -7.17 1.82 -16.86
N SER A 203 -8.18 1.32 -17.57
CA SER A 203 -9.14 0.34 -17.03
C SER A 203 -8.52 -1.00 -16.63
N GLY A 204 -7.36 -1.35 -17.19
CA GLY A 204 -6.58 -2.53 -16.82
C GLY A 204 -5.47 -2.28 -15.80
N VAL A 205 -5.31 -1.05 -15.31
CA VAL A 205 -4.26 -0.69 -14.34
C VAL A 205 -4.78 -0.94 -12.93
N SER A 206 -4.07 -1.78 -12.17
CA SER A 206 -4.37 -2.01 -10.75
C SER A 206 -3.88 -0.84 -9.90
N LEU A 207 -4.50 -0.66 -8.74
CA LEU A 207 -4.12 0.34 -7.74
C LEU A 207 -3.45 -0.33 -6.55
N VAL A 208 -2.29 0.19 -6.14
CA VAL A 208 -1.64 -0.09 -4.86
C VAL A 208 -1.80 1.14 -3.98
N VAL A 209 -2.31 0.98 -2.77
CA VAL A 209 -2.36 2.07 -1.80
C VAL A 209 -0.98 2.19 -1.15
N SER A 210 -0.15 3.08 -1.68
CA SER A 210 1.25 3.21 -1.29
C SER A 210 1.48 3.92 0.03
N GLU A 211 0.47 4.63 0.53
CA GLU A 211 0.42 5.22 1.85
C GLU A 211 -1.03 5.37 2.30
N THR A 212 -1.27 5.11 3.56
CA THR A 212 -2.48 5.51 4.27
C THR A 212 -2.25 5.42 5.77
N GLY A 213 -2.94 6.22 6.57
CA GLY A 213 -2.78 6.17 8.02
C GLY A 213 -3.70 7.14 8.74
N TRP A 214 -3.50 7.27 10.04
CA TRP A 214 -4.17 8.27 10.87
C TRP A 214 -3.24 8.73 12.00
N PRO A 215 -3.08 10.04 12.23
CA PRO A 215 -2.11 10.54 13.19
C PRO A 215 -2.60 10.34 14.63
N SER A 216 -1.67 10.06 15.55
CA SER A 216 -1.98 9.81 16.96
C SER A 216 -2.00 11.08 17.81
N ALA A 217 -1.58 12.23 17.29
CA ALA A 217 -1.57 13.52 17.99
C ALA A 217 -1.38 14.68 17.00
N GLY A 218 -1.38 15.92 17.53
CA GLY A 218 -0.95 17.11 16.78
C GLY A 218 -2.01 17.76 15.88
N GLY A 219 -3.25 17.28 15.89
CA GLY A 219 -4.33 17.83 15.06
C GLY A 219 -5.74 17.40 15.49
N MET A 220 -6.74 17.89 14.75
CA MET A 220 -8.15 17.56 14.98
C MET A 220 -8.40 16.06 14.82
N SER A 221 -9.05 15.44 15.81
CA SER A 221 -9.34 14.01 15.82
C SER A 221 -8.11 13.10 15.72
N ALA A 222 -6.89 13.64 15.91
CA ALA A 222 -5.66 12.89 16.03
C ALA A 222 -5.48 12.42 17.48
N SER A 223 -5.61 11.11 17.69
CA SER A 223 -5.44 10.48 19.01
C SER A 223 -4.96 9.04 18.85
N PRO A 224 -4.28 8.45 19.84
CA PRO A 224 -3.90 7.03 19.75
C PRO A 224 -5.11 6.10 19.59
N ALA A 225 -6.27 6.48 20.15
CA ALA A 225 -7.51 5.72 20.01
C ALA A 225 -8.02 5.71 18.56
N ASN A 226 -8.12 6.88 17.91
CA ASN A 226 -8.57 6.98 16.52
C ASN A 226 -7.55 6.39 15.55
N ALA A 227 -6.25 6.60 15.80
CA ALA A 227 -5.18 6.01 14.99
C ALA A 227 -5.22 4.48 15.01
N ARG A 228 -5.42 3.89 16.20
CA ARG A 228 -5.64 2.45 16.36
C ARG A 228 -6.87 1.97 15.62
N ILE A 229 -8.02 2.65 15.76
CA ILE A 229 -9.27 2.29 15.11
C ILE A 229 -9.07 2.27 13.59
N TYR A 230 -8.51 3.34 13.03
CA TYR A 230 -8.27 3.46 11.60
C TYR A 230 -7.36 2.34 11.09
N ASN A 231 -6.15 2.22 11.64
CA ASN A 231 -5.14 1.29 11.13
C ASN A 231 -5.55 -0.18 11.34
N GLN A 232 -6.19 -0.52 12.46
CA GLN A 232 -6.66 -1.89 12.68
C GLN A 232 -7.83 -2.26 11.77
N ASN A 233 -8.78 -1.33 11.55
CA ASN A 233 -9.90 -1.57 10.65
C ASN A 233 -9.43 -1.68 9.20
N LEU A 234 -8.47 -0.84 8.78
CA LEU A 234 -7.83 -0.94 7.49
C LEU A 234 -7.23 -2.34 7.26
N ILE A 235 -6.40 -2.83 8.19
CA ILE A 235 -5.80 -4.18 8.11
C ILE A 235 -6.89 -5.25 7.96
N ASN A 236 -7.97 -5.15 8.73
CA ASN A 236 -9.10 -6.09 8.68
C ASN A 236 -9.98 -5.96 7.41
N HIS A 237 -9.83 -4.87 6.67
CA HIS A 237 -10.68 -4.49 5.54
C HIS A 237 -10.04 -4.85 4.20
N VAL A 238 -8.77 -4.51 3.99
CA VAL A 238 -8.15 -4.50 2.65
C VAL A 238 -8.14 -5.85 1.93
N GLY A 239 -8.25 -6.97 2.65
CA GLY A 239 -8.36 -8.30 2.05
C GLY A 239 -9.67 -8.53 1.26
N ARG A 240 -10.70 -7.68 1.46
CA ARG A 240 -12.01 -7.80 0.80
C ARG A 240 -12.10 -6.99 -0.49
N GLY A 241 -11.35 -5.90 -0.59
CA GLY A 241 -11.46 -4.94 -1.68
C GLY A 241 -12.54 -3.88 -1.47
N THR A 242 -12.93 -3.23 -2.56
CA THR A 242 -13.96 -2.19 -2.57
C THR A 242 -15.28 -2.70 -3.18
N PRO A 243 -16.39 -1.94 -3.08
CA PRO A 243 -17.65 -2.29 -3.74
C PRO A 243 -17.55 -2.55 -5.24
N ARG A 244 -16.72 -1.81 -5.99
CA ARG A 244 -16.55 -2.01 -7.44
C ARG A 244 -15.37 -2.91 -7.81
N HIS A 245 -14.40 -3.05 -6.92
CA HIS A 245 -13.18 -3.84 -7.14
C HIS A 245 -12.97 -4.81 -5.96
N PRO A 246 -13.78 -5.89 -5.87
CA PRO A 246 -13.60 -6.90 -4.84
C PRO A 246 -12.29 -7.66 -5.05
N GLY A 247 -11.64 -8.04 -3.94
CA GLY A 247 -10.31 -8.66 -3.92
C GLY A 247 -9.30 -7.84 -3.15
N ALA A 248 -8.23 -8.49 -2.69
CA ALA A 248 -7.27 -7.84 -1.80
C ALA A 248 -6.61 -6.60 -2.44
N ILE A 249 -6.53 -5.51 -1.68
CA ILE A 249 -5.84 -4.27 -2.08
C ILE A 249 -4.48 -4.24 -1.37
N GLU A 250 -3.40 -4.29 -2.14
CA GLU A 250 -2.06 -4.09 -1.59
C GLU A 250 -1.95 -2.67 -1.01
N THR A 251 -1.65 -2.58 0.28
CA THR A 251 -1.78 -1.36 1.07
C THR A 251 -0.59 -1.19 2.01
N TYR A 252 -0.05 0.02 2.10
CA TYR A 252 1.07 0.36 2.98
C TYR A 252 0.65 1.37 4.04
N VAL A 253 0.77 1.00 5.31
CA VAL A 253 0.47 1.89 6.43
C VAL A 253 1.60 2.92 6.58
N PHE A 254 1.23 4.20 6.64
CA PHE A 254 2.12 5.30 6.96
C PHE A 254 1.96 5.67 8.45
N SER A 255 2.99 5.51 9.29
CA SER A 255 4.32 4.95 9.01
C SER A 255 4.87 4.13 10.19
N MET A 256 6.06 3.54 10.03
CA MET A 256 6.69 2.73 11.07
C MET A 256 6.94 3.53 12.36
N PHE A 257 7.40 4.77 12.26
CA PHE A 257 7.79 5.58 13.42
C PHE A 257 7.25 7.00 13.37
N ASN A 258 7.10 7.62 14.54
CA ASN A 258 6.99 9.07 14.62
C ASN A 258 8.28 9.74 14.14
N GLU A 259 8.17 10.71 13.24
CA GLU A 259 9.29 11.31 12.52
C GLU A 259 9.53 12.76 12.96
N ASN A 260 10.48 12.97 13.87
CA ASN A 260 10.65 14.25 14.58
C ASN A 260 11.28 15.41 13.77
N GLN A 261 11.73 15.16 12.54
CA GLN A 261 12.22 16.22 11.64
C GLN A 261 11.19 16.64 10.60
N LYS A 262 9.96 16.10 10.66
CA LYS A 262 8.82 16.62 9.90
C LYS A 262 8.24 17.89 10.54
N ASP A 263 7.39 18.56 9.79
CA ASP A 263 6.68 19.76 10.24
C ASP A 263 5.91 19.52 11.54
N ALA A 264 5.89 20.53 12.42
CA ALA A 264 5.22 20.42 13.70
C ALA A 264 3.70 20.20 13.52
N GLY A 265 3.13 19.27 14.30
CA GLY A 265 1.71 18.92 14.25
C GLY A 265 1.50 17.44 13.94
N VAL A 266 0.54 17.12 13.06
CA VAL A 266 0.20 15.73 12.71
C VAL A 266 1.34 14.98 12.04
N GLU A 267 2.19 15.69 11.28
CA GLU A 267 3.29 15.08 10.51
C GLU A 267 4.32 14.36 11.38
N GLN A 268 4.48 14.75 12.64
CA GLN A 268 5.37 14.08 13.59
C GLN A 268 4.73 12.86 14.28
N ASN A 269 3.47 12.53 13.98
CA ASN A 269 2.64 11.63 14.78
C ASN A 269 1.93 10.53 13.97
N TRP A 270 2.47 10.13 12.82
CA TRP A 270 1.93 9.04 11.98
C TRP A 270 2.40 7.63 12.38
N GLY A 271 3.35 7.54 13.31
CA GLY A 271 4.01 6.30 13.67
C GLY A 271 3.12 5.26 14.34
N LEU A 272 3.32 4.01 13.96
CA LEU A 272 2.86 2.83 14.70
C LEU A 272 3.69 2.62 15.97
N PHE A 273 4.97 3.00 15.93
CA PHE A 273 5.92 2.89 17.02
C PHE A 273 6.55 4.23 17.35
N TYR A 274 6.93 4.39 18.61
CA TYR A 274 7.86 5.43 19.02
C TYR A 274 9.29 5.06 18.60
N PRO A 275 10.21 6.02 18.48
CA PRO A 275 11.62 5.73 18.17
C PRO A 275 12.32 4.82 19.19
N ASN A 276 11.79 4.71 20.42
CA ASN A 276 12.26 3.75 21.42
C ASN A 276 11.73 2.30 21.20
N MET A 277 11.10 2.04 20.05
CA MET A 277 10.52 0.74 19.62
C MET A 277 9.26 0.30 20.37
N GLN A 278 8.72 1.10 21.27
CA GLN A 278 7.43 0.82 21.90
C GLN A 278 6.28 1.16 20.95
N HIS A 279 5.20 0.39 20.99
CA HIS A 279 3.97 0.72 20.28
C HIS A 279 3.39 2.05 20.76
N VAL A 280 2.93 2.90 19.83
CA VAL A 280 2.10 4.07 20.17
C VAL A 280 0.70 3.61 20.60
N TYR A 281 0.21 2.56 19.95
CA TYR A 281 -1.03 1.86 20.27
C TYR A 281 -0.92 0.38 19.83
N PRO A 282 -1.64 -0.55 20.48
CA PRO A 282 -1.61 -1.97 20.09
C PRO A 282 -2.20 -2.16 18.69
N ILE A 283 -1.52 -2.96 17.86
CA ILE A 283 -1.93 -3.29 16.49
C ILE A 283 -1.58 -4.74 16.16
N SER A 284 -2.35 -5.38 15.29
CA SER A 284 -2.10 -6.74 14.81
C SER A 284 -2.17 -6.79 13.29
N PHE A 285 -1.06 -7.26 12.68
CA PHE A 285 -0.92 -7.51 11.24
C PHE A 285 -1.39 -8.93 10.89
#